data_AF-A0A9D9V9K9-F1
#
_entry.id   AF-A0A9D9V9K9-F1
#
_cell.length_a   1.000
_cell.length_b   1.000
_cell.length_c   1.000
_cell.angle_alpha   90.00
_cell.angle_beta   90.00
_cell.angle_gamma   90.00
#
_symmetry.space_group_name_H-M   'P 1'
#
loop_
_entity.id
_entity.type
_entity.pdbx_description
1 polymer ?
#
loop_
_entity_poly.entity_id
_entity_poly.type
_entity_poly.pdbx_seq_one_letter_code
_entity_poly.pdbx_strand_id
1 'polypeptide(L)'
;MNAYQIGKMVLFSAGLGLSQICSALVDTDPLAEYCVSKSGTLTPMTAWFDTNQGVIEGLTERFCTFERDNGYLVIGLSAFASDHANIAATYMKSLPEIKEGSKLLGEHKARSGALGLPNPSSAVCQKLGGTTINYRFQGNFKPENGGAADVCTFGDGSMVSAWTLIYMANHRAGYDEVKNNVKSQPLPMPGG
;
A
#
# COMPACT_ATOMS: atom_id res chain seq x y z
N MET A 1 -23.64 7.85 -22.27
CA MET A 1 -24.85 8.00 -21.43
C MET A 1 -25.66 6.73 -21.54
N ASN A 2 -25.63 5.87 -20.52
CA ASN A 2 -26.75 4.98 -20.22
C ASN A 2 -26.61 4.44 -18.79
N ALA A 3 -27.73 4.47 -18.09
CA ALA A 3 -27.89 4.26 -16.66
C ALA A 3 -27.89 2.77 -16.29
N TYR A 4 -27.36 2.44 -15.12
CA TYR A 4 -27.76 1.24 -14.37
C TYR A 4 -27.91 1.59 -12.89
N GLN A 5 -29.16 1.74 -12.49
CA GLN A 5 -29.65 1.72 -11.11
C GLN A 5 -29.83 0.26 -10.68
N ILE A 6 -29.75 -0.01 -9.37
CA ILE A 6 -30.80 -0.65 -8.53
C ILE A 6 -30.21 -0.74 -7.11
N GLY A 7 -30.52 0.24 -6.26
CA GLY A 7 -30.38 0.15 -4.81
C GLY A 7 -31.68 -0.38 -4.20
N LYS A 8 -31.60 -1.34 -3.28
CA LYS A 8 -32.77 -1.86 -2.54
C LYS A 8 -33.32 -0.78 -1.60
N MET A 9 -34.56 -0.38 -1.82
CA MET A 9 -35.32 0.55 -0.99
C MET A 9 -35.99 -0.23 0.16
N VAL A 10 -35.62 0.05 1.40
CA VAL A 10 -36.35 -0.43 2.59
C VAL A 10 -37.37 0.64 2.97
N LEU A 11 -38.66 0.38 2.76
CA LEU A 11 -39.75 1.25 3.23
C LEU A 11 -40.10 0.90 4.68
N PHE A 12 -39.92 1.85 5.60
CA PHE A 12 -40.62 1.88 6.88
C PHE A 12 -41.80 2.84 6.77
N SER A 13 -43.00 2.36 7.09
CA SER A 13 -44.25 3.11 7.04
C SER A 13 -44.56 3.87 8.32
N ALA A 14 -44.85 5.16 8.12
CA ALA A 14 -45.77 6.05 8.84
C ALA A 14 -45.52 6.41 10.34
N GLY A 15 -45.11 7.66 10.55
CA GLY A 15 -45.29 8.43 11.78
C GLY A 15 -44.92 9.90 11.56
N LEU A 16 -45.90 10.81 11.68
CA LEU A 16 -45.79 12.24 11.42
C LEU A 16 -44.68 12.93 12.23
N GLY A 17 -43.77 13.61 11.54
CA GLY A 17 -42.82 14.57 12.10
C GLY A 17 -41.99 15.19 10.98
N LEU A 18 -42.24 16.46 10.66
CA LEU A 18 -41.37 17.26 9.80
C LEU A 18 -40.04 17.49 10.53
N SER A 19 -39.11 16.55 10.38
CA SER A 19 -37.70 16.77 10.61
C SER A 19 -37.01 16.42 9.31
N GLN A 20 -36.36 17.39 8.68
CA GLN A 20 -35.51 17.19 7.51
C GLN A 20 -34.47 16.12 7.86
N ILE A 21 -34.67 14.90 7.37
CA ILE A 21 -33.63 13.87 7.39
C ILE A 21 -32.66 14.29 6.29
N CYS A 22 -31.59 14.97 6.69
CA CYS A 22 -30.41 15.12 5.86
C CYS A 22 -29.80 13.72 5.77
N SER A 23 -30.16 12.96 4.73
CA SER A 23 -29.49 11.72 4.41
C SER A 23 -28.05 12.06 4.05
N ALA A 24 -27.14 11.94 5.02
CA ALA A 24 -25.73 11.91 4.73
C ALA A 24 -25.51 10.71 3.80
N LEU A 25 -25.14 10.99 2.55
CA LEU A 25 -24.55 9.98 1.68
C LEU A 25 -23.32 9.48 2.43
N VAL A 26 -23.39 8.26 2.97
CA VAL A 26 -22.19 7.56 3.40
C VAL A 26 -21.40 7.35 2.11
N ASP A 27 -20.40 8.18 1.90
CA ASP A 27 -19.47 8.05 0.77
C ASP A 27 -18.63 6.80 1.07
N THR A 28 -19.16 5.65 0.68
CA THR A 28 -18.49 4.36 0.82
C THR A 28 -17.32 4.36 -0.14
N ASP A 29 -16.10 4.44 0.38
CA ASP A 29 -14.90 4.23 -0.43
C ASP A 29 -14.74 2.72 -0.70
N PRO A 30 -15.03 2.25 -1.92
CA PRO A 30 -15.05 0.81 -2.21
C PRO A 30 -13.67 0.17 -2.09
N LEU A 31 -12.59 0.96 -2.25
CA LEU A 31 -11.22 0.47 -2.09
C LEU A 31 -10.92 0.18 -0.61
N ALA A 32 -11.34 1.07 0.27
CA ALA A 32 -11.21 0.90 1.71
C ALA A 32 -12.06 -0.27 2.22
N GLU A 33 -13.31 -0.41 1.73
CA GLU A 33 -14.16 -1.55 2.08
C GLU A 33 -13.54 -2.87 1.66
N TYR A 34 -12.98 -2.94 0.44
CA TYR A 34 -12.30 -4.14 -0.03
C TYR A 34 -11.10 -4.48 0.86
N CYS A 35 -10.27 -3.49 1.22
CA CYS A 35 -9.16 -3.67 2.15
C CYS A 35 -9.60 -4.35 3.46
N VAL A 36 -10.63 -3.80 4.11
CA VAL A 36 -11.16 -4.33 5.38
C VAL A 36 -11.77 -5.72 5.18
N SER A 37 -12.47 -5.98 4.07
CA SER A 37 -13.03 -7.29 3.74
C SER A 37 -11.98 -8.39 3.60
N LYS A 38 -10.72 -8.02 3.33
CA LYS A 38 -9.56 -8.91 3.23
C LYS A 38 -8.71 -8.94 4.49
N SER A 39 -9.29 -8.55 5.64
CA SER A 39 -8.62 -8.50 6.94
C SER A 39 -7.42 -7.55 6.97
N GLY A 40 -7.45 -6.50 6.14
CA GLY A 40 -6.50 -5.40 6.17
C GLY A 40 -6.99 -4.26 7.05
N THR A 41 -6.06 -3.43 7.51
CA THR A 41 -6.35 -2.22 8.28
C THR A 41 -6.14 -1.00 7.40
N LEU A 42 -7.14 -0.12 7.35
CA LEU A 42 -7.02 1.17 6.69
C LEU A 42 -6.15 2.10 7.55
N THR A 43 -4.93 2.38 7.09
CA THR A 43 -3.97 3.20 7.84
C THR A 43 -3.66 4.48 7.07
N PRO A 44 -4.05 5.67 7.57
CA PRO A 44 -3.59 6.92 6.99
C PRO A 44 -2.11 7.13 7.34
N MET A 45 -1.31 7.47 6.34
CA MET A 45 0.10 7.78 6.52
C MET A 45 0.47 9.05 5.77
N THR A 46 1.28 9.89 6.40
CA THR A 46 1.72 11.18 5.85
C THR A 46 3.13 11.05 5.28
N ALA A 47 3.31 11.44 4.03
CA ALA A 47 4.62 11.50 3.41
C ALA A 47 5.53 12.45 4.19
N TRP A 48 6.81 12.09 4.33
CA TRP A 48 7.79 12.83 5.10
C TRP A 48 9.08 13.01 4.27
N PHE A 49 9.52 14.26 4.16
CA PHE A 49 10.75 14.66 3.50
C PHE A 49 11.70 15.36 4.49
N ASP A 50 12.91 14.84 4.63
CA ASP A 50 13.98 15.52 5.34
C ASP A 50 14.65 16.55 4.42
N THR A 51 14.65 17.81 4.85
CA THR A 51 15.27 18.91 4.11
C THR A 51 16.27 19.66 4.98
N ASN A 52 17.07 20.53 4.35
CA ASN A 52 17.96 21.45 5.08
C ASN A 52 17.21 22.45 5.98
N GLN A 53 15.90 22.62 5.80
CA GLN A 53 15.03 23.46 6.61
C GLN A 53 14.29 22.67 7.71
N GLY A 54 14.58 21.37 7.82
CA GLY A 54 13.89 20.45 8.71
C GLY A 54 12.91 19.55 7.97
N VAL A 55 11.99 18.97 8.74
CA VAL A 55 11.01 18.02 8.24
C VAL A 55 9.89 18.76 7.53
N ILE A 56 9.62 18.40 6.28
CA ILE A 56 8.43 18.83 5.55
C ILE A 56 7.49 17.64 5.39
N GLU A 57 6.25 17.83 5.82
CA GLU A 57 5.16 16.87 5.63
C GLU A 57 4.54 17.06 4.24
N GLY A 58 4.29 15.95 3.56
CA GLY A 58 3.62 15.90 2.27
C GLY A 58 2.16 15.47 2.38
N LEU A 59 1.67 14.85 1.31
CA LEU A 59 0.31 14.34 1.25
C LEU A 59 0.10 13.17 2.21
N THR A 60 -1.09 13.13 2.80
CA THR A 60 -1.55 11.96 3.56
C THR A 60 -2.29 11.03 2.62
N GLU A 61 -1.80 9.80 2.53
CA GLU A 61 -2.36 8.74 1.71
C GLU A 61 -2.94 7.64 2.60
N ARG A 62 -3.89 6.87 2.06
CA ARG A 62 -4.46 5.72 2.76
C ARG A 62 -3.88 4.42 2.22
N PHE A 63 -3.38 3.62 3.14
CA PHE A 63 -2.78 2.32 2.86
C PHE A 63 -3.66 1.22 3.44
N CYS A 64 -3.71 0.09 2.73
CA CYS A 64 -4.15 -1.18 3.28
C CYS A 64 -2.95 -1.89 3.91
N THR A 65 -2.98 -2.07 5.22
CA THR A 65 -1.88 -2.68 5.96
C THR A 65 -2.26 -4.03 6.56
N PHE A 66 -1.28 -4.91 6.71
CA PHE A 66 -1.48 -6.25 7.24
C PHE A 66 -0.34 -6.61 8.18
N GLU A 67 -0.66 -7.32 9.27
CA GLU A 67 0.32 -7.99 10.09
C GLU A 67 0.32 -9.49 9.76
N ARG A 68 1.47 -10.02 9.36
CA ARG A 68 1.67 -11.44 9.04
C ARG A 68 3.08 -11.85 9.46
N ASP A 69 3.21 -12.93 10.22
CA ASP A 69 4.52 -13.49 10.60
C ASP A 69 5.47 -12.46 11.25
N ASN A 70 4.97 -11.65 12.19
CA ASN A 70 5.70 -10.50 12.78
C ASN A 70 6.22 -9.47 11.76
N GLY A 71 5.73 -9.53 10.53
CA GLY A 71 5.98 -8.59 9.45
C GLY A 71 4.81 -7.65 9.26
N TYR A 72 5.11 -6.47 8.71
CA TYR A 72 4.13 -5.42 8.42
C TYR A 72 4.11 -5.16 6.92
N LEU A 73 2.94 -5.37 6.30
CA LEU A 73 2.72 -5.10 4.89
C LEU A 73 2.07 -3.73 4.74
N VAL A 74 2.53 -2.96 3.76
CA VAL A 74 1.98 -1.63 3.46
C VAL A 74 1.75 -1.54 1.95
N ILE A 75 0.49 -1.46 1.55
CA ILE A 75 0.08 -1.43 0.14
C ILE A 75 -0.90 -0.28 -0.05
N GLY A 76 -0.68 0.61 -1.02
CA GLY A 76 -1.61 1.70 -1.31
C GLY A 76 -2.97 1.15 -1.76
N LEU A 77 -4.07 1.84 -1.42
CA LEU A 77 -5.41 1.36 -1.78
C LEU A 77 -5.60 1.14 -3.28
N SER A 78 -5.05 2.01 -4.12
CA SER A 78 -5.08 1.88 -5.59
C SER A 78 -4.31 0.63 -6.06
N ALA A 79 -3.21 0.29 -5.40
CA ALA A 79 -2.42 -0.89 -5.71
C ALA A 79 -3.08 -2.19 -5.22
N PHE A 80 -3.81 -2.16 -4.10
CA PHE A 80 -4.41 -3.34 -3.49
C PHE A 80 -5.81 -3.66 -4.02
N ALA A 81 -6.69 -2.66 -4.08
CA ALA A 81 -8.14 -2.84 -4.16
C ALA A 81 -8.80 -2.33 -5.47
N SER A 82 -8.02 -1.70 -6.35
CA SER A 82 -8.54 -1.14 -7.60
C SER A 82 -8.92 -2.25 -8.60
N ASP A 83 -9.80 -1.93 -9.53
CA ASP A 83 -10.06 -2.76 -10.72
C ASP A 83 -9.08 -2.44 -11.87
N HIS A 84 -8.31 -1.37 -11.74
CA HIS A 84 -7.37 -0.93 -12.77
C HIS A 84 -6.01 -1.61 -12.64
N ALA A 85 -5.39 -1.90 -13.79
CA ALA A 85 -4.04 -2.41 -13.84
C ALA A 85 -3.03 -1.34 -13.38
N ASN A 86 -2.00 -1.75 -12.64
CA ASN A 86 -0.95 -0.84 -12.19
C ASN A 86 0.41 -1.54 -11.94
N ILE A 87 1.46 -0.74 -11.85
CA ILE A 87 2.85 -1.17 -11.72
C ILE A 87 3.08 -1.91 -10.40
N ALA A 88 2.57 -1.38 -9.27
CA ALA A 88 2.71 -2.05 -7.98
C ALA A 88 2.09 -3.45 -7.98
N ALA A 89 0.88 -3.61 -8.53
CA ALA A 89 0.23 -4.91 -8.69
C ALA A 89 0.99 -5.86 -9.61
N THR A 90 1.63 -5.31 -10.65
CA THR A 90 2.52 -6.08 -11.53
C THR A 90 3.67 -6.70 -10.75
N TYR A 91 4.37 -5.91 -9.93
CA TYR A 91 5.48 -6.42 -9.13
C TYR A 91 5.01 -7.32 -7.98
N MET A 92 3.92 -7.00 -7.29
CA MET A 92 3.39 -7.88 -6.23
C MET A 92 3.06 -9.28 -6.77
N LYS A 93 2.54 -9.37 -8.00
CA LYS A 93 2.11 -10.65 -8.61
C LYS A 93 3.25 -11.40 -9.30
N SER A 94 4.14 -10.68 -9.98
CA SER A 94 5.03 -11.26 -10.99
C SER A 94 6.52 -11.06 -10.71
N LEU A 95 6.91 -10.37 -9.63
CA LEU A 95 8.31 -10.23 -9.26
C LEU A 95 8.89 -11.61 -8.90
N PRO A 96 9.96 -12.06 -9.57
CA PRO A 96 10.60 -13.33 -9.24
C PRO A 96 11.30 -13.24 -7.88
N GLU A 97 11.55 -14.40 -7.27
CA GLU A 97 12.31 -14.51 -6.02
C GLU A 97 13.58 -13.66 -6.06
N ILE A 98 13.75 -12.84 -5.03
CA ILE A 98 14.91 -11.97 -4.86
C ILE A 98 15.89 -12.69 -3.93
N LYS A 99 16.78 -13.48 -4.55
CA LYS A 99 17.84 -14.22 -3.85
C LYS A 99 18.86 -13.27 -3.22
N GLU A 100 19.51 -13.75 -2.15
CA GLU A 100 20.66 -13.07 -1.58
C GLU A 100 21.73 -12.82 -2.66
N GLY A 101 22.33 -11.63 -2.64
CA GLY A 101 23.27 -11.20 -3.69
C GLY A 101 22.62 -10.82 -5.02
N SER A 102 21.29 -10.82 -5.13
CA SER A 102 20.59 -10.28 -6.29
C SER A 102 21.00 -8.84 -6.55
N LYS A 103 21.22 -8.50 -7.83
CA LYS A 103 21.48 -7.12 -8.26
C LYS A 103 20.36 -6.16 -7.85
N LEU A 104 19.14 -6.65 -7.59
CA LEU A 104 18.01 -5.86 -7.12
C LEU A 104 18.20 -5.32 -5.69
N LEU A 105 18.86 -6.08 -4.82
CA LEU A 105 19.08 -5.69 -3.43
C LEU A 105 20.20 -4.63 -3.26
N GLY A 106 20.93 -4.33 -4.34
CA GLY A 106 22.16 -3.54 -4.27
C GLY A 106 23.34 -4.37 -3.79
N GLU A 107 24.54 -3.79 -3.81
CA GLU A 107 25.74 -4.47 -3.30
C GLU A 107 25.70 -4.53 -1.77
N HIS A 108 25.25 -5.67 -1.23
CA HIS A 108 25.36 -6.00 0.19
C HIS A 108 26.79 -6.44 0.54
N LYS A 109 27.75 -5.51 0.59
CA LYS A 109 28.92 -5.76 1.44
C LYS A 109 28.50 -5.51 2.89
N ALA A 110 28.30 -6.60 3.62
CA ALA A 110 27.92 -6.63 5.02
C ALA A 110 28.76 -5.70 5.90
N ARG A 111 28.27 -4.49 6.16
CA ARG A 111 28.53 -3.71 7.37
C ARG A 111 27.38 -2.74 7.59
N SER A 112 26.51 -3.14 8.49
CA SER A 112 25.47 -2.37 9.14
C SER A 112 25.98 -1.01 9.65
N GLY A 113 25.21 0.06 9.41
CA GLY A 113 24.87 0.99 10.49
C GLY A 113 25.29 2.45 10.41
N ALA A 114 26.24 2.88 9.56
CA ALA A 114 26.70 4.28 9.66
C ALA A 114 27.32 4.93 8.42
N LEU A 115 27.52 4.23 7.29
CA LEU A 115 28.32 4.76 6.18
C LEU A 115 27.73 4.36 4.81
N GLY A 116 26.80 5.18 4.31
CA GLY A 116 26.66 5.46 2.87
C GLY A 116 26.17 4.35 1.92
N LEU A 117 25.63 3.22 2.39
CA LEU A 117 25.01 2.22 1.50
C LEU A 117 23.49 2.38 1.47
N PRO A 118 22.85 2.30 0.28
CA PRO A 118 21.40 2.41 0.17
C PRO A 118 20.71 1.24 0.89
N ASN A 119 19.68 1.55 1.66
CA ASN A 119 18.78 0.56 2.24
C ASN A 119 18.30 -0.41 1.14
N PRO A 120 18.39 -1.76 1.32
CA PRO A 120 17.95 -2.74 0.33
C PRO A 120 16.56 -2.48 -0.24
N SER A 121 15.62 -2.04 0.61
CA SER A 121 14.26 -1.66 0.20
C SER A 121 14.29 -0.52 -0.82
N SER A 122 15.07 0.53 -0.54
CA SER A 122 15.25 1.66 -1.46
C SER A 122 15.95 1.24 -2.76
N ALA A 123 16.93 0.35 -2.69
CA ALA A 123 17.64 -0.17 -3.87
C ALA A 123 16.71 -0.96 -4.80
N VAL A 124 15.87 -1.84 -4.23
CA VAL A 124 14.84 -2.58 -4.98
C VAL A 124 13.88 -1.59 -5.63
N CYS A 125 13.34 -0.63 -4.87
CA CYS A 125 12.40 0.34 -5.39
C CYS A 125 12.97 1.10 -6.61
N GLN A 126 14.18 1.65 -6.50
CA GLN A 126 14.84 2.39 -7.57
C GLN A 126 15.07 1.52 -8.81
N LYS A 127 15.51 0.28 -8.64
CA LYS A 127 15.78 -0.65 -9.76
C LYS A 127 14.52 -1.14 -10.44
N LEU A 128 13.38 -1.13 -9.74
CA LEU A 128 12.06 -1.38 -10.30
C LEU A 128 11.45 -0.13 -10.97
N GLY A 129 12.20 0.99 -11.02
CA GLY A 129 11.77 2.25 -11.65
C GLY A 129 10.86 3.10 -10.76
N GLY A 130 10.75 2.78 -9.48
CA GLY A 130 10.00 3.57 -8.50
C GLY A 130 10.88 4.57 -7.74
N THR A 131 10.22 5.42 -6.96
CA THR A 131 10.86 6.36 -6.02
C THR A 131 10.46 6.02 -4.59
N THR A 132 11.43 5.93 -3.68
CA THR A 132 11.17 5.68 -2.27
C THR A 132 10.72 6.95 -1.57
N ILE A 133 9.55 6.91 -0.94
CA ILE A 133 9.03 7.98 -0.09
C ILE A 133 8.81 7.39 1.31
N ASN A 134 9.26 8.11 2.33
CA ASN A 134 9.00 7.75 3.72
C ASN A 134 7.59 8.18 4.11
N TYR A 135 6.80 7.27 4.67
CA TYR A 135 5.47 7.57 5.20
C TYR A 135 5.42 7.31 6.70
N ARG A 136 5.00 8.30 7.49
CA ARG A 136 4.77 8.17 8.93
C ARG A 136 3.30 7.88 9.23
N PHE A 137 3.03 7.09 10.26
CA PHE A 137 1.69 6.93 10.84
C PHE A 137 1.70 7.29 12.33
N GLN A 138 0.58 7.84 12.82
CA GLN A 138 0.44 8.22 14.23
C GLN A 138 -0.03 7.02 15.07
N GLY A 139 0.64 6.79 16.21
CA GLY A 139 0.16 5.89 17.26
C GLY A 139 0.87 4.53 17.36
N ASN A 140 2.12 4.51 17.83
CA ASN A 140 2.54 3.52 18.84
C ASN A 140 3.89 3.84 19.51
N PHE A 141 3.93 3.74 20.84
CA PHE A 141 5.14 3.72 21.68
C PHE A 141 5.70 2.29 21.78
N LYS A 142 5.77 1.55 20.66
CA LYS A 142 6.67 0.40 20.54
C LYS A 142 7.93 0.88 19.80
N PRO A 143 9.07 1.07 20.48
CA PRO A 143 10.27 1.67 19.88
C PRO A 143 10.87 0.86 18.71
N GLU A 144 10.47 -0.39 18.53
CA GLU A 144 10.80 -1.23 17.37
C GLU A 144 9.92 -0.97 16.13
N ASN A 145 8.75 -0.37 16.29
CA ASN A 145 7.78 -0.06 15.21
C ASN A 145 7.36 1.43 15.25
N GLY A 146 8.26 2.34 15.66
CA GLY A 146 8.13 3.77 15.42
C GLY A 146 8.12 4.02 13.91
N GLY A 147 7.00 3.71 13.27
CA GLY A 147 7.03 3.18 11.93
C GLY A 147 7.00 4.28 10.89
N ALA A 148 8.17 4.58 10.33
CA ALA A 148 8.19 5.00 8.95
C ALA A 148 8.10 3.75 8.07
N ALA A 149 7.28 3.79 7.03
CA ALA A 149 7.31 2.80 5.96
C ALA A 149 8.09 3.36 4.78
N ASP A 150 9.08 2.61 4.30
CA ASP A 150 9.70 2.85 2.99
C ASP A 150 8.72 2.40 1.90
N VAL A 151 7.99 3.36 1.32
CA VAL A 151 7.00 3.10 0.26
C VAL A 151 7.62 3.36 -1.10
N CYS A 152 7.56 2.37 -1.97
CA CYS A 152 7.89 2.54 -3.37
C CYS A 152 6.68 3.10 -4.12
N THR A 153 6.87 4.29 -4.69
CA THR A 153 5.87 4.99 -5.50
C THR A 153 6.26 4.92 -6.97
N PHE A 154 5.37 4.43 -7.81
CA PHE A 154 5.61 4.28 -9.24
C PHE A 154 5.01 5.43 -10.06
N GLY A 155 5.42 5.55 -11.33
CA GLY A 155 4.99 6.64 -12.22
C GLY A 155 3.49 6.68 -12.53
N ASP A 156 2.76 5.59 -12.27
CA ASP A 156 1.30 5.52 -12.36
C ASP A 156 0.58 5.86 -11.04
N GLY A 157 1.34 6.30 -10.02
CA GLY A 157 0.82 6.64 -8.69
C GLY A 157 0.51 5.43 -7.80
N SER A 158 0.73 4.20 -8.28
CA SER A 158 0.57 3.01 -7.44
C SER A 158 1.71 2.91 -6.42
N MET A 159 1.37 2.46 -5.21
CA MET A 159 2.26 2.49 -4.05
C MET A 159 2.29 1.14 -3.35
N VAL A 160 3.47 0.69 -2.95
CA VAL A 160 3.67 -0.51 -2.11
C VAL A 160 5.02 -0.42 -1.40
N SER A 161 5.10 -0.86 -0.15
CA SER A 161 6.40 -0.93 0.53
C SER A 161 7.34 -1.89 -0.19
N ALA A 162 8.58 -1.46 -0.44
CA ALA A 162 9.55 -2.33 -1.10
C ALA A 162 9.93 -3.54 -0.24
N TRP A 163 9.84 -3.45 1.09
CA TRP A 163 9.90 -4.63 1.97
C TRP A 163 8.75 -5.61 1.72
N THR A 164 7.54 -5.10 1.48
CA THR A 164 6.39 -5.95 1.11
C THR A 164 6.65 -6.68 -0.21
N LEU A 165 7.20 -6.00 -1.22
CA LEU A 165 7.60 -6.63 -2.49
C LEU A 165 8.64 -7.73 -2.29
N ILE A 166 9.70 -7.46 -1.52
CA ILE A 166 10.77 -8.43 -1.25
C ILE A 166 10.20 -9.68 -0.55
N TYR A 167 9.38 -9.50 0.47
CA TYR A 167 8.83 -10.63 1.23
C TYR A 167 7.75 -11.41 0.47
N MET A 168 6.94 -10.75 -0.36
CA MET A 168 6.03 -11.44 -1.29
C MET A 168 6.78 -12.24 -2.34
N ALA A 169 7.84 -11.68 -2.93
CA ALA A 169 8.64 -12.37 -3.93
C ALA A 169 9.34 -13.62 -3.36
N ASN A 170 9.70 -13.58 -2.08
CA ASN A 170 10.39 -14.67 -1.37
C ASN A 170 9.44 -15.58 -0.56
N HIS A 171 8.13 -15.52 -0.81
CA HIS A 171 7.14 -16.42 -0.19
C HIS A 171 7.19 -16.47 1.35
N ARG A 172 7.42 -15.32 2.00
CA ARG A 172 7.39 -15.24 3.47
C ARG A 172 6.00 -15.67 3.99
N ALA A 173 5.98 -16.39 5.11
CA ALA A 173 4.75 -16.92 5.69
C ALA A 173 3.66 -15.84 5.83
N GLY A 174 2.47 -16.10 5.27
CA GLY A 174 1.33 -15.19 5.27
C GLY A 174 1.34 -14.10 4.20
N TYR A 175 2.46 -13.83 3.52
CA TYR A 175 2.51 -12.79 2.47
C TYR A 175 1.81 -13.24 1.17
N ASP A 176 1.86 -14.54 0.86
CA ASP A 176 1.17 -15.10 -0.31
C ASP A 176 -0.36 -14.98 -0.21
N GLU A 177 -0.92 -15.07 1.00
CA GLU A 177 -2.35 -14.83 1.24
C GLU A 177 -2.73 -13.40 0.83
N VAL A 178 -1.96 -12.41 1.26
CA VAL A 178 -2.20 -11.00 0.92
C VAL A 178 -1.98 -10.76 -0.57
N LYS A 179 -0.92 -11.35 -1.16
CA LYS A 179 -0.65 -11.31 -2.60
C LYS A 179 -1.83 -11.83 -3.43
N ASN A 180 -2.41 -12.97 -3.03
CA ASN A 180 -3.57 -13.57 -3.70
C ASN A 180 -4.85 -12.73 -3.57
N ASN A 181 -4.93 -11.86 -2.56
CA ASN A 181 -6.02 -10.92 -2.36
C ASN A 181 -5.81 -9.57 -3.05
N VAL A 182 -4.68 -9.33 -3.72
CA VAL A 182 -4.50 -8.11 -4.55
C VAL A 182 -5.48 -8.15 -5.71
N LYS A 183 -6.47 -7.26 -5.65
CA LYS A 183 -7.53 -7.14 -6.66
C LYS A 183 -7.03 -6.50 -7.96
N SER A 184 -6.16 -5.51 -7.85
CA SER A 184 -5.63 -4.77 -9.00
C SER A 184 -4.91 -5.68 -9.99
N GLN A 185 -5.11 -5.43 -11.28
CA GLN A 185 -4.55 -6.28 -12.34
C GLN A 185 -3.06 -5.95 -12.59
N PRO A 186 -2.24 -6.93 -13.00
CA PRO A 186 -0.90 -6.65 -13.47
C PRO A 186 -0.95 -5.97 -14.87
N LEU A 187 0.02 -5.12 -15.15
CA LEU A 187 0.30 -4.61 -16.49
C LEU A 187 1.07 -5.67 -17.30
N PRO A 188 1.03 -5.61 -18.64
CA PRO A 188 1.95 -6.35 -19.48
C PRO A 188 3.38 -5.92 -19.16
N MET A 189 4.24 -6.86 -18.74
CA MET A 189 5.66 -6.57 -18.51
C MET A 189 6.35 -6.25 -19.86
N PRO A 190 7.24 -5.25 -19.94
CA PRO A 190 8.04 -5.02 -21.14
C PRO A 190 8.96 -6.23 -21.35
N GLY A 191 8.71 -7.03 -22.39
CA GLY A 191 9.51 -8.21 -22.75
C GLY A 191 8.78 -9.56 -22.75
N GLY A 192 7.44 -9.56 -22.65
CA GLY A 192 6.60 -10.72 -22.97
C GLY A 192 6.36 -10.88 -24.47
#